data_AF-A0A0Q5J3T4-F1
#
_entry.id   AF-A0A0Q5J3T4-F1
#
_cell.length_a   1.000
_cell.length_b   1.000
_cell.length_c   1.000
_cell.angle_alpha   90.00
_cell.angle_beta   90.00
_cell.angle_gamma   90.00
#
_symmetry.space_group_name_H-M   'P 1'
#
loop_
_entity.id
_entity.type
_entity.pdbx_description
1 polymer ?
#
loop_
_entity_poly.entity_id
_entity_poly.type
_entity_poly.pdbx_seq_one_letter_code
_entity_poly.pdbx_strand_id
1 'polypeptide(L)'
;MPGIRLDLVSFADMSLERAQAVGRAFDAHPALRPVKVGGDPARIAVGSSLEAVITERGLPVEWSTVRRNNGDDFEGGEIVLLPGRGGWVGSRENGEWEYLLSGHHLRQHWLHEAAAATATVTEASGLFEDLSLAIDAAYGYLAADSPVPQAAGAIEAWLPGVFWLNYFGPAFLASRPALAGMKGARVLSNGGVLVQTSEVPWVTDPESTLRHEAELRDLFGEQAFTYMRPNPALPTTQDHLAVSVGTAEMPWVSWLHERTVADTTKRHAAARKRLETALGRREVEPLAQSAAEWSTSLDLGDWEPFAKHLGRALRGDLSGPIGRAVVAVVATAPPDEEDGVLVDTTMGTVRLGWFIDDVDTVDVYVFGSAQVHLVCEAWFDNES
;
A
#
# COMPACT_ATOMS: atom_id res chain seq x y z
N MET A 1 -18.37 -16.64 -17.09
CA MET A 1 -19.80 -16.96 -16.91
C MET A 1 -20.56 -15.65 -16.96
N PRO A 2 -21.84 -15.59 -17.38
CA PRO A 2 -22.56 -14.33 -17.36
C PRO A 2 -22.57 -13.78 -15.92
N GLY A 3 -22.27 -12.49 -15.77
CA GLY A 3 -22.09 -11.82 -14.49
C GLY A 3 -22.18 -10.31 -14.63
N ILE A 4 -22.02 -9.57 -13.54
CA ILE A 4 -21.85 -8.12 -13.54
C ILE A 4 -20.43 -7.81 -13.10
N ARG A 5 -19.79 -6.91 -13.85
CA ARG A 5 -18.47 -6.38 -13.55
C ARG A 5 -18.54 -4.90 -13.22
N LEU A 6 -17.90 -4.53 -12.11
CA LEU A 6 -17.61 -3.17 -11.70
C LEU A 6 -16.14 -2.89 -11.97
N ASP A 7 -15.82 -1.73 -12.56
CA ASP A 7 -14.45 -1.23 -12.70
C ASP A 7 -14.46 0.29 -12.44
N LEU A 8 -13.67 0.75 -11.47
CA LEU A 8 -13.48 2.17 -11.13
C LEU A 8 -11.99 2.48 -11.12
N VAL A 9 -11.65 3.69 -11.58
CA VAL A 9 -10.30 4.25 -11.49
C VAL A 9 -10.34 5.62 -10.82
N SER A 10 -9.32 5.93 -10.03
CA SER A 10 -9.17 7.22 -9.36
C SER A 10 -7.72 7.70 -9.39
N PHE A 11 -7.54 9.03 -9.47
CA PHE A 11 -6.25 9.70 -9.30
C PHE A 11 -6.25 10.63 -8.07
N ALA A 12 -7.25 10.46 -7.21
CA ALA A 12 -7.37 11.20 -5.97
C ALA A 12 -6.26 10.83 -5.00
N ASP A 13 -5.88 11.78 -4.15
CA ASP A 13 -4.95 11.51 -3.06
C ASP A 13 -5.64 10.61 -2.03
N MET A 14 -5.03 9.44 -1.80
CA MET A 14 -5.59 8.38 -0.96
C MET A 14 -5.03 8.48 0.44
N SER A 15 -5.90 8.91 1.34
CA SER A 15 -5.69 8.85 2.78
C SER A 15 -6.31 7.59 3.37
N LEU A 16 -5.94 7.26 4.61
CA LEU A 16 -6.60 6.20 5.37
C LEU A 16 -8.10 6.47 5.51
N GLU A 17 -8.52 7.72 5.72
CA GLU A 17 -9.94 8.10 5.81
C GLU A 17 -10.71 7.78 4.52
N ARG A 18 -10.08 8.04 3.35
CA ARG A 18 -10.67 7.72 2.04
C ARG A 18 -10.73 6.21 1.83
N ALA A 19 -9.70 5.47 2.21
CA ALA A 19 -9.71 4.02 2.17
C ALA A 19 -10.80 3.43 3.10
N GLN A 20 -10.98 4.00 4.30
CA GLN A 20 -12.08 3.65 5.19
C GLN A 20 -13.44 3.96 4.57
N ALA A 21 -13.59 5.05 3.80
CA ALA A 21 -14.82 5.34 3.06
C ALA A 21 -15.15 4.25 2.03
N VAL A 22 -14.14 3.69 1.35
CA VAL A 22 -14.32 2.51 0.48
C VAL A 22 -14.80 1.31 1.28
N GLY A 23 -14.22 1.07 2.47
CA GLY A 23 -14.69 0.04 3.41
C GLY A 23 -16.15 0.24 3.82
N ARG A 24 -16.55 1.46 4.16
CA ARG A 24 -17.92 1.85 4.53
C ARG A 24 -18.91 1.64 3.39
N ALA A 25 -18.51 1.93 2.14
CA ALA A 25 -19.33 1.65 0.97
C ALA A 25 -19.62 0.15 0.87
N PHE A 26 -18.62 -0.72 0.98
CA PHE A 26 -18.87 -2.17 1.02
C PHE A 26 -19.71 -2.60 2.23
N ASP A 27 -19.54 -1.97 3.39
CA ASP A 27 -20.30 -2.29 4.59
C ASP A 27 -21.79 -1.89 4.52
N ALA A 28 -22.10 -0.84 3.77
CA ALA A 28 -23.48 -0.45 3.44
C ALA A 28 -24.17 -1.46 2.51
N HIS A 29 -23.40 -2.26 1.77
CA HIS A 29 -23.87 -3.28 0.82
C HIS A 29 -23.39 -4.68 1.23
N PRO A 30 -23.80 -5.22 2.39
CA PRO A 30 -23.24 -6.44 2.97
C PRO A 30 -23.46 -7.69 2.10
N ALA A 31 -24.48 -7.68 1.22
CA ALA A 31 -24.72 -8.75 0.26
C ALA A 31 -23.60 -8.84 -0.79
N LEU A 32 -22.95 -7.73 -1.14
CA LEU A 32 -21.90 -7.66 -2.16
C LEU A 32 -20.49 -7.55 -1.57
N ARG A 33 -20.39 -7.31 -0.26
CA ARG A 33 -19.12 -7.23 0.46
C ARG A 33 -18.29 -8.52 0.34
N PRO A 34 -16.97 -8.41 0.09
CA PRO A 34 -16.07 -9.56 0.16
C PRO A 34 -16.12 -10.25 1.53
N VAL A 35 -16.05 -11.57 1.55
CA VAL A 35 -15.90 -12.34 2.80
C VAL A 35 -14.44 -12.51 3.19
N LYS A 36 -13.53 -12.44 2.20
CA LYS A 36 -12.08 -12.47 2.38
C LYS A 36 -11.38 -11.44 1.49
N VAL A 37 -10.26 -10.92 1.99
CA VAL A 37 -9.34 -10.02 1.29
C VAL A 37 -7.87 -10.42 1.54
N GLY A 38 -6.92 -9.79 0.86
CA GLY A 38 -5.47 -9.97 1.03
C GLY A 38 -4.76 -10.31 -0.27
N GLY A 39 -3.50 -10.75 -0.21
CA GLY A 39 -2.74 -11.19 -1.40
C GLY A 39 -3.36 -12.42 -2.08
N ASP A 40 -2.72 -12.96 -3.11
CA ASP A 40 -3.21 -14.16 -3.80
C ASP A 40 -2.64 -15.45 -3.14
N PRO A 41 -3.47 -16.29 -2.49
CA PRO A 41 -4.94 -16.22 -2.35
C PRO A 41 -5.39 -15.41 -1.12
N ALA A 42 -6.58 -14.80 -1.20
CA ALA A 42 -7.14 -13.96 -0.14
C ALA A 42 -7.39 -14.76 1.16
N ARG A 43 -6.83 -14.29 2.28
CA ARG A 43 -6.81 -15.03 3.56
C ARG A 43 -7.36 -14.26 4.75
N ILE A 44 -7.45 -12.94 4.67
CA ILE A 44 -7.93 -12.09 5.76
C ILE A 44 -9.46 -12.14 5.75
N ALA A 45 -10.07 -12.57 6.84
CA ALA A 45 -11.53 -12.59 6.95
C ALA A 45 -12.05 -11.16 7.16
N VAL A 46 -13.08 -10.77 6.40
CA VAL A 46 -13.70 -9.45 6.51
C VAL A 46 -14.71 -9.37 7.65
N GLY A 47 -15.39 -10.48 7.94
CA GLY A 47 -16.41 -10.51 9.00
C GLY A 47 -17.55 -9.53 8.73
N SER A 48 -17.86 -8.69 9.71
CA SER A 48 -18.97 -7.74 9.66
C SER A 48 -18.60 -6.35 9.14
N SER A 49 -17.31 -6.03 8.93
CA SER A 49 -16.89 -4.71 8.48
C SER A 49 -15.56 -4.74 7.72
N LEU A 50 -15.58 -4.29 6.46
CA LEU A 50 -14.37 -4.06 5.68
C LEU A 50 -13.66 -2.78 6.13
N GLU A 51 -14.39 -1.76 6.57
CA GLU A 51 -13.79 -0.55 7.17
C GLU A 51 -12.89 -0.90 8.36
N ALA A 52 -13.34 -1.81 9.25
CA ALA A 52 -12.54 -2.25 10.39
C ALA A 52 -11.25 -2.94 9.95
N VAL A 53 -11.30 -3.77 8.89
CA VAL A 53 -10.11 -4.42 8.33
C VAL A 53 -9.16 -3.39 7.73
N ILE A 54 -9.66 -2.39 6.99
CA ILE A 54 -8.83 -1.30 6.46
C ILE A 54 -8.21 -0.47 7.59
N THR A 55 -8.96 -0.23 8.67
CA THR A 55 -8.47 0.49 9.85
C THR A 55 -7.34 -0.28 10.56
N GLU A 56 -7.49 -1.60 10.69
CA GLU A 56 -6.47 -2.47 11.30
C GLU A 56 -5.22 -2.59 10.42
N ARG A 57 -5.39 -2.69 9.10
CA ARG A 57 -4.31 -3.02 8.16
C ARG A 57 -3.60 -1.81 7.56
N GLY A 58 -4.27 -0.66 7.50
CA GLY A 58 -3.74 0.55 6.90
C GLY A 58 -3.64 0.50 5.37
N LEU A 59 -2.94 1.49 4.83
CA LEU A 59 -2.49 1.52 3.44
C LEU A 59 -1.07 0.92 3.33
N PRO A 60 -0.64 0.43 2.15
CA PRO A 60 -1.43 0.23 0.94
C PRO A 60 -2.46 -0.89 1.09
N VAL A 61 -3.59 -0.75 0.39
CA VAL A 61 -4.57 -1.81 0.18
C VAL A 61 -4.34 -2.37 -1.22
N GLU A 62 -3.68 -3.52 -1.32
CA GLU A 62 -3.47 -4.26 -2.57
C GLU A 62 -4.02 -5.66 -2.41
N TRP A 63 -5.33 -5.79 -2.49
CA TRP A 63 -6.04 -7.00 -2.10
C TRP A 63 -6.83 -7.61 -3.24
N SER A 64 -6.61 -8.90 -3.46
CA SER A 64 -7.60 -9.78 -4.08
C SER A 64 -8.81 -9.87 -3.14
N THR A 65 -10.02 -9.74 -3.68
CA THR A 65 -11.26 -9.91 -2.95
C THR A 65 -11.92 -11.23 -3.31
N VAL A 66 -12.55 -11.87 -2.32
CA VAL A 66 -13.35 -13.08 -2.53
C VAL A 66 -14.66 -12.91 -1.78
N ARG A 67 -15.78 -12.97 -2.50
CA ARG A 67 -17.13 -13.04 -1.95
C ARG A 67 -17.63 -14.48 -1.90
N ARG A 68 -17.42 -15.23 -2.98
CA ARG A 68 -17.81 -16.63 -3.13
C ARG A 68 -16.73 -17.37 -3.91
N ASN A 69 -16.41 -18.59 -3.48
CA ASN A 69 -15.45 -19.46 -4.14
C ASN A 69 -15.87 -20.92 -3.94
N ASN A 70 -16.81 -21.38 -4.78
CA ASN A 70 -17.34 -22.74 -4.76
C ASN A 70 -16.94 -23.50 -6.04
N GLY A 71 -15.64 -23.58 -6.33
CA GLY A 71 -15.14 -24.19 -7.57
C GLY A 71 -15.26 -23.22 -8.74
N ASP A 72 -16.10 -23.54 -9.72
CA ASP A 72 -16.29 -22.70 -10.90
C ASP A 72 -17.03 -21.38 -10.57
N ASP A 73 -17.77 -21.34 -9.46
CA ASP A 73 -18.51 -20.16 -9.00
C ASP A 73 -17.63 -19.19 -8.19
N PHE A 74 -16.75 -18.47 -8.90
CA PHE A 74 -15.91 -17.42 -8.32
C PHE A 74 -16.55 -16.03 -8.43
N GLU A 75 -16.65 -15.35 -7.30
CA GLU A 75 -17.06 -13.94 -7.19
C GLU A 75 -16.07 -13.18 -6.31
N GLY A 76 -15.65 -12.01 -6.77
CA GLY A 76 -14.56 -11.27 -6.19
C GLY A 76 -13.90 -10.36 -7.20
N GLY A 77 -12.64 -10.06 -7.00
CA GLY A 77 -11.92 -9.10 -7.82
C GLY A 77 -10.73 -8.52 -7.08
N GLU A 78 -10.58 -7.21 -7.14
CA GLU A 78 -9.37 -6.52 -6.71
C GLU A 78 -9.72 -5.15 -6.12
N ILE A 79 -9.01 -4.78 -5.06
CA ILE A 79 -9.01 -3.43 -4.47
C ILE A 79 -7.54 -3.00 -4.42
N VAL A 80 -7.22 -1.94 -5.17
CA VAL A 80 -5.90 -1.30 -5.16
C VAL A 80 -6.07 0.17 -4.78
N LEU A 81 -5.75 0.48 -3.52
CA LEU A 81 -5.69 1.82 -2.96
C LEU A 81 -4.28 2.01 -2.41
N LEU A 82 -3.47 2.76 -3.13
CA LEU A 82 -2.08 3.03 -2.74
C LEU A 82 -2.06 4.36 -1.98
N PRO A 83 -1.10 4.63 -1.08
CA PRO A 83 -0.91 5.99 -0.57
C PRO A 83 -0.78 6.99 -1.72
N GLY A 84 -1.14 8.26 -1.51
CA GLY A 84 -0.95 9.29 -2.52
C GLY A 84 -1.91 9.15 -3.71
N ARG A 85 -1.48 9.60 -4.89
CA ARG A 85 -2.31 9.64 -6.12
C ARG A 85 -2.37 8.34 -6.93
N GLY A 86 -1.82 7.24 -6.40
CA GLY A 86 -1.94 5.90 -7.00
C GLY A 86 -0.63 5.29 -7.51
N GLY A 87 -0.77 4.27 -8.36
CA GLY A 87 0.34 3.46 -8.86
C GLY A 87 1.03 4.06 -10.08
N TRP A 88 2.24 3.60 -10.37
CA TRP A 88 3.02 4.01 -11.55
C TRP A 88 3.48 2.80 -12.34
N VAL A 89 3.27 2.82 -13.65
CA VAL A 89 3.77 1.81 -14.58
C VAL A 89 4.92 2.41 -15.36
N GLY A 90 6.12 1.85 -15.17
CA GLY A 90 7.30 2.21 -15.95
C GLY A 90 7.34 1.43 -17.26
N SER A 91 7.42 2.13 -18.39
CA SER A 91 7.79 1.56 -19.69
C SER A 91 9.18 2.05 -20.09
N ARG A 92 9.90 1.23 -20.85
CA ARG A 92 11.19 1.62 -21.41
C ARG A 92 11.07 1.77 -22.92
N GLU A 93 10.99 3.02 -23.38
CA GLU A 93 11.00 3.36 -24.79
C GLU A 93 12.31 4.06 -25.14
N ASN A 94 12.94 3.66 -26.25
CA ASN A 94 14.22 4.21 -26.73
C ASN A 94 15.37 4.24 -25.71
N GLY A 95 15.31 3.41 -24.66
CA GLY A 95 16.35 3.29 -23.65
C GLY A 95 16.13 4.15 -22.40
N GLU A 96 15.18 5.09 -22.44
CA GLU A 96 14.77 5.94 -21.31
C GLU A 96 13.54 5.34 -20.60
N TRP A 97 13.41 5.61 -19.30
CA TRP A 97 12.24 5.21 -18.52
C TRP A 97 11.16 6.30 -18.63
N GLU A 98 9.99 5.90 -19.09
CA GLU A 98 8.77 6.69 -19.02
C GLU A 98 7.85 6.09 -17.95
N TYR A 99 7.23 6.93 -17.14
CA TYR A 99 6.34 6.49 -16.06
C TYR A 99 4.94 7.04 -16.28
N LEU A 100 3.97 6.14 -16.26
CA LEU A 100 2.55 6.45 -16.45
C LEU A 100 1.83 6.20 -15.13
N LEU A 101 1.12 7.21 -14.63
CA LEU A 101 0.29 7.08 -13.44
C LEU A 101 -0.89 6.15 -13.77
N SER A 102 -0.97 4.99 -13.11
CA SER A 102 -2.07 4.04 -13.24
C SER A 102 -3.24 4.34 -12.31
N GLY A 103 -3.02 5.17 -11.28
CA GLY A 103 -4.03 5.52 -10.29
C GLY A 103 -4.34 4.38 -9.31
N HIS A 104 -5.45 4.54 -8.59
CA HIS A 104 -6.12 3.51 -7.77
C HIS A 104 -7.18 2.81 -8.61
N HIS A 105 -7.50 1.55 -8.31
CA HIS A 105 -8.59 0.85 -8.99
C HIS A 105 -9.37 -0.09 -8.09
N LEU A 106 -10.67 -0.20 -8.38
CA LEU A 106 -11.57 -1.15 -7.76
C LEU A 106 -12.20 -1.99 -8.86
N ARG A 107 -12.09 -3.31 -8.75
CA ARG A 107 -12.67 -4.26 -9.69
C ARG A 107 -13.45 -5.30 -8.94
N GLN A 108 -14.71 -5.51 -9.27
CA GLN A 108 -15.50 -6.58 -8.69
C GLN A 108 -16.28 -7.30 -9.78
N HIS A 109 -16.48 -8.59 -9.59
CA HIS A 109 -17.24 -9.46 -10.46
C HIS A 109 -18.19 -10.33 -9.62
N TRP A 110 -19.46 -10.37 -10.03
CA TRP A 110 -20.52 -11.16 -9.43
C TRP A 110 -21.25 -11.97 -10.50
N LEU A 111 -21.63 -13.21 -10.20
CA LEU A 111 -22.26 -14.09 -11.18
C LEU A 111 -23.74 -13.76 -11.38
N HIS A 112 -24.27 -14.02 -12.58
CA HIS A 112 -25.64 -13.69 -12.95
C HIS A 112 -26.69 -14.33 -12.03
N GLU A 113 -26.55 -15.62 -11.71
CA GLU A 113 -27.49 -16.33 -10.84
C GLU A 113 -27.54 -15.75 -9.43
N ALA A 114 -26.39 -15.28 -8.92
CA ALA A 114 -26.33 -14.59 -7.63
C ALA A 114 -26.89 -13.16 -7.70
N ALA A 115 -26.64 -12.45 -8.80
CA ALA A 115 -27.14 -11.11 -9.09
C ALA A 115 -28.64 -11.05 -9.47
N ALA A 116 -29.25 -12.19 -9.81
CA ALA A 116 -30.67 -12.30 -10.15
C ALA A 116 -31.53 -12.78 -8.96
N ALA A 117 -30.96 -13.52 -8.00
CA ALA A 117 -31.70 -14.13 -6.88
C ALA A 117 -31.91 -13.20 -5.68
N THR A 118 -31.23 -12.06 -5.63
CA THR A 118 -31.30 -11.05 -4.57
C THR A 118 -31.61 -9.71 -5.23
N ALA A 119 -31.98 -8.67 -4.49
CA ALA A 119 -32.27 -7.34 -5.06
C ALA A 119 -31.00 -6.61 -5.59
N THR A 120 -30.10 -7.35 -6.23
CA THR A 120 -28.67 -7.06 -6.37
C THR A 120 -28.30 -6.19 -7.55
N VAL A 121 -29.18 -5.99 -8.54
CA VAL A 121 -28.99 -4.95 -9.57
C VAL A 121 -29.04 -3.57 -8.91
N THR A 122 -30.04 -3.34 -8.05
CA THR A 122 -30.15 -2.11 -7.27
C THR A 122 -29.02 -1.98 -6.25
N GLU A 123 -28.66 -3.06 -5.53
CA GLU A 123 -27.51 -3.03 -4.60
C GLU A 123 -26.18 -2.80 -5.32
N ALA A 124 -25.96 -3.39 -6.50
CA ALA A 124 -24.73 -3.19 -7.28
C ALA A 124 -24.65 -1.77 -7.84
N SER A 125 -25.78 -1.19 -8.25
CA SER A 125 -25.85 0.22 -8.65
C SER A 125 -25.54 1.15 -7.47
N GLY A 126 -26.13 0.86 -6.30
CA GLY A 126 -25.90 1.62 -5.08
C GLY A 126 -24.45 1.52 -4.61
N LEU A 127 -23.87 0.32 -4.59
CA LEU A 127 -22.47 0.11 -4.27
C LEU A 127 -21.55 0.82 -5.29
N PHE A 128 -21.86 0.75 -6.58
CA PHE A 128 -21.08 1.44 -7.61
C PHE A 128 -21.08 2.96 -7.40
N GLU A 129 -22.22 3.55 -7.09
CA GLU A 129 -22.32 4.97 -6.75
C GLU A 129 -21.52 5.32 -5.48
N ASP A 130 -21.73 4.57 -4.40
CA ASP A 130 -21.05 4.80 -3.12
C ASP A 130 -19.54 4.67 -3.26
N LEU A 131 -19.06 3.69 -4.04
CA LEU A 131 -17.64 3.52 -4.34
C LEU A 131 -17.11 4.64 -5.23
N SER A 132 -17.88 5.11 -6.23
CA SER A 132 -17.50 6.23 -7.10
C SER A 132 -17.26 7.50 -6.28
N LEU A 133 -18.10 7.75 -5.28
CA LEU A 133 -17.94 8.84 -4.33
C LEU A 133 -16.79 8.61 -3.35
N ALA A 134 -16.70 7.42 -2.76
CA ALA A 134 -15.71 7.10 -1.74
C ALA A 134 -14.27 7.22 -2.28
N ILE A 135 -14.01 6.69 -3.48
CA ILE A 135 -12.68 6.74 -4.10
C ILE A 135 -12.42 8.08 -4.83
N ASP A 136 -13.43 8.96 -4.94
CA ASP A 136 -13.41 10.13 -5.82
C ASP A 136 -12.95 9.75 -7.23
N ALA A 137 -13.74 8.88 -7.87
CA ALA A 137 -13.39 8.28 -9.14
C ALA A 137 -13.16 9.32 -10.23
N ALA A 138 -12.24 9.01 -11.14
CA ALA A 138 -12.06 9.74 -12.38
C ALA A 138 -13.02 9.22 -13.47
N TYR A 139 -13.21 7.89 -13.48
CA TYR A 139 -14.13 7.18 -14.37
C TYR A 139 -14.43 5.79 -13.81
N GLY A 140 -15.54 5.20 -14.25
CA GLY A 140 -15.76 3.77 -14.14
C GLY A 140 -17.09 3.34 -14.71
N TYR A 141 -17.38 2.06 -14.60
CA TYR A 141 -18.60 1.48 -15.14
C TYR A 141 -19.05 0.22 -14.39
N LEU A 142 -20.33 -0.10 -14.60
CA LEU A 142 -20.98 -1.33 -14.21
C LEU A 142 -21.61 -1.98 -15.45
N ALA A 143 -21.21 -3.22 -15.75
CA ALA A 143 -21.45 -3.88 -17.03
C ALA A 143 -21.77 -5.36 -16.90
N ALA A 144 -22.37 -5.95 -17.93
CA ALA A 144 -22.36 -7.40 -18.08
C ALA A 144 -20.92 -7.92 -18.25
N ASP A 145 -20.62 -9.08 -17.64
CA ASP A 145 -19.31 -9.74 -17.69
C ASP A 145 -19.08 -10.32 -19.09
N SER A 146 -18.45 -9.50 -19.91
CA SER A 146 -17.94 -9.76 -21.27
C SER A 146 -16.44 -9.42 -21.25
N PRO A 147 -15.60 -9.87 -22.21
CA PRO A 147 -14.21 -9.41 -22.31
C PRO A 147 -14.13 -7.90 -22.59
N VAL A 148 -14.33 -7.13 -21.53
CA VAL A 148 -14.31 -5.68 -21.51
C VAL A 148 -12.92 -5.22 -21.06
N PRO A 149 -12.29 -4.28 -21.77
CA PRO A 149 -11.02 -3.67 -21.39
C PRO A 149 -11.09 -2.99 -20.02
N GLN A 150 -10.03 -3.10 -19.22
CA GLN A 150 -9.96 -2.52 -17.87
C GLN A 150 -9.97 -0.98 -17.89
N ALA A 151 -10.67 -0.34 -16.94
CA ALA A 151 -10.80 1.13 -16.87
C ALA A 151 -9.44 1.85 -16.68
N ALA A 152 -8.55 1.28 -15.86
CA ALA A 152 -7.23 1.83 -15.54
C ALA A 152 -6.26 1.93 -16.75
N GLY A 153 -6.54 1.23 -17.86
CA GLY A 153 -5.80 1.37 -19.12
C GLY A 153 -6.54 2.18 -20.19
N ALA A 154 -7.80 2.54 -19.92
CA ALA A 154 -8.72 3.06 -20.91
C ALA A 154 -8.98 4.57 -20.77
N ILE A 155 -9.02 5.14 -19.55
CA ILE A 155 -9.52 6.51 -19.34
C ILE A 155 -8.87 7.61 -20.22
N GLU A 156 -7.60 7.46 -20.59
CA GLU A 156 -6.90 8.37 -21.53
C GLU A 156 -6.78 7.84 -22.97
N ALA A 157 -7.07 6.56 -23.17
CA ALA A 157 -6.88 5.86 -24.44
C ALA A 157 -8.19 5.72 -25.23
N TRP A 158 -9.31 5.51 -24.54
CA TRP A 158 -10.67 5.37 -25.08
C TRP A 158 -11.70 5.12 -23.95
N LEU A 159 -12.98 5.41 -24.21
CA LEU A 159 -14.08 4.90 -23.42
C LEU A 159 -14.34 3.45 -23.84
N PRO A 160 -14.07 2.46 -22.97
CA PRO A 160 -14.47 1.09 -23.26
C PRO A 160 -16.00 1.10 -23.37
N GLY A 161 -16.53 0.60 -24.49
CA GLY A 161 -17.93 0.76 -24.93
C GLY A 161 -18.93 0.90 -23.77
N VAL A 162 -19.61 2.02 -23.72
CA VAL A 162 -20.46 2.45 -22.62
C VAL A 162 -21.43 1.34 -22.17
N PHE A 163 -21.37 1.05 -20.88
CA PHE A 163 -22.07 -0.06 -20.25
C PHE A 163 -23.39 0.40 -19.64
N TRP A 164 -24.08 -0.52 -18.97
CA TRP A 164 -25.36 -0.26 -18.31
C TRP A 164 -25.35 1.01 -17.42
N LEU A 165 -24.34 1.16 -16.57
CA LEU A 165 -24.10 2.38 -15.79
C LEU A 165 -22.65 2.83 -15.97
N ASN A 166 -22.46 4.14 -16.21
CA ASN A 166 -21.14 4.74 -16.35
C ASN A 166 -21.03 5.91 -15.37
N TYR A 167 -19.89 6.03 -14.73
CA TYR A 167 -19.54 7.18 -13.93
C TYR A 167 -18.49 8.01 -14.66
N PHE A 168 -18.80 9.28 -14.89
CA PHE A 168 -17.91 10.28 -15.46
C PHE A 168 -17.53 11.28 -14.37
N GLY A 169 -16.24 11.31 -13.99
CA GLY A 169 -15.76 12.22 -12.95
C GLY A 169 -15.83 13.70 -13.36
N PRO A 170 -15.47 14.62 -12.43
CA PRO A 170 -15.64 16.06 -12.65
C PRO A 170 -14.91 16.61 -13.89
N ALA A 171 -13.76 16.05 -14.28
CA ALA A 171 -13.03 16.47 -15.48
C ALA A 171 -13.78 16.15 -16.79
N PHE A 172 -14.51 15.04 -16.82
CA PHE A 172 -15.41 14.72 -17.93
C PHE A 172 -16.56 15.72 -17.99
N LEU A 173 -17.17 16.05 -16.86
CA LEU A 173 -18.25 17.03 -16.83
C LEU A 173 -17.77 18.44 -17.22
N ALA A 174 -16.58 18.84 -16.78
CA ALA A 174 -15.98 20.12 -17.14
C ALA A 174 -15.69 20.23 -18.64
N SER A 175 -15.16 19.16 -19.25
CA SER A 175 -14.89 19.11 -20.69
C SER A 175 -16.16 18.94 -21.53
N ARG A 176 -17.19 18.25 -21.00
CA ARG A 176 -18.46 17.96 -21.67
C ARG A 176 -19.66 18.24 -20.74
N PRO A 177 -20.05 19.52 -20.55
CA PRO A 177 -21.15 19.88 -19.64
C PRO A 177 -22.51 19.25 -19.99
N ALA A 178 -22.73 18.92 -21.26
CA ALA A 178 -23.95 18.28 -21.73
C ALA A 178 -24.18 16.88 -21.13
N LEU A 179 -23.16 16.23 -20.55
CA LEU A 179 -23.30 14.98 -19.79
C LEU A 179 -24.39 15.06 -18.70
N ALA A 180 -24.47 16.19 -17.99
CA ALA A 180 -25.44 16.38 -16.92
C ALA A 180 -26.90 16.43 -17.41
N GLY A 181 -27.12 16.71 -18.70
CA GLY A 181 -28.44 16.80 -19.31
C GLY A 181 -28.88 15.54 -20.07
N MET A 182 -28.04 14.50 -20.12
CA MET A 182 -28.33 13.28 -20.86
C MET A 182 -29.47 12.49 -20.24
N LYS A 183 -30.17 11.69 -21.06
CA LYS A 183 -31.19 10.79 -20.53
C LYS A 183 -30.56 9.79 -19.55
N GLY A 184 -31.17 9.65 -18.37
CA GLY A 184 -30.66 8.77 -17.31
C GLY A 184 -29.42 9.30 -16.59
N ALA A 185 -29.05 10.57 -16.81
CA ALA A 185 -27.96 11.21 -16.09
C ALA A 185 -28.37 11.70 -14.70
N ARG A 186 -27.45 11.61 -13.75
CA ARG A 186 -27.57 12.21 -12.41
C ARG A 186 -26.22 12.73 -11.93
N VAL A 187 -26.18 14.01 -11.60
CA VAL A 187 -25.02 14.66 -11.01
C VAL A 187 -24.89 14.24 -9.55
N LEU A 188 -23.70 13.83 -9.14
CA LEU A 188 -23.38 13.43 -7.78
C LEU A 188 -22.76 14.58 -6.97
N SER A 189 -22.67 14.40 -5.64
CA SER A 189 -22.16 15.41 -4.71
C SER A 189 -20.70 15.81 -4.95
N ASN A 190 -19.88 14.95 -5.53
CA ASN A 190 -18.48 15.26 -5.88
C ASN A 190 -18.33 15.96 -7.24
N GLY A 191 -19.43 16.26 -7.95
CA GLY A 191 -19.40 16.94 -9.25
C GLY A 191 -19.20 16.01 -10.45
N GLY A 192 -19.14 14.68 -10.25
CA GLY A 192 -19.25 13.72 -11.34
C GLY A 192 -20.70 13.42 -11.74
N VAL A 193 -20.88 12.63 -12.79
CA VAL A 193 -22.19 12.25 -13.34
C VAL A 193 -22.28 10.75 -13.52
N LEU A 194 -23.32 10.14 -12.96
CA LEU A 194 -23.75 8.80 -13.35
C LEU A 194 -24.65 8.89 -14.57
N VAL A 195 -24.39 8.08 -15.59
CA VAL A 195 -25.20 7.98 -16.81
C VAL A 195 -25.66 6.54 -16.99
N GLN A 196 -26.98 6.34 -16.93
CA GLN A 196 -27.62 5.07 -17.24
C GLN A 196 -28.04 5.01 -18.71
N THR A 197 -27.42 4.13 -19.49
CA THR A 197 -27.66 4.01 -20.95
C THR A 197 -28.63 2.91 -21.32
N SER A 198 -28.88 1.99 -20.39
CA SER A 198 -29.83 0.88 -20.56
C SER A 198 -30.65 0.66 -19.29
N GLU A 199 -31.89 0.21 -19.45
CA GLU A 199 -32.70 -0.29 -18.34
C GLU A 199 -32.36 -1.76 -18.02
N VAL A 200 -31.60 -2.42 -18.89
CA VAL A 200 -31.25 -3.85 -18.79
C VAL A 200 -29.75 -4.00 -18.55
N PRO A 201 -29.32 -4.55 -17.39
CA PRO A 201 -27.90 -4.69 -17.03
C PRO A 201 -27.16 -5.76 -17.83
N TRP A 202 -27.88 -6.62 -18.56
CA TRP A 202 -27.38 -7.85 -19.18
C TRP A 202 -27.19 -7.79 -20.70
N VAL A 203 -27.24 -6.60 -21.30
CA VAL A 203 -27.08 -6.47 -22.76
C VAL A 203 -25.64 -6.84 -23.14
N THR A 204 -25.49 -7.92 -23.90
CA THR A 204 -24.18 -8.41 -24.37
C THR A 204 -24.06 -8.48 -25.88
N ASP A 205 -25.15 -8.21 -26.62
CA ASP A 205 -25.09 -8.20 -28.09
C ASP A 205 -24.55 -6.85 -28.62
N PRO A 206 -23.66 -6.87 -29.64
CA PRO A 206 -23.01 -5.66 -30.14
C PRO A 206 -23.95 -4.62 -30.75
N GLU A 207 -25.03 -5.05 -31.43
CA GLU A 207 -25.97 -4.12 -32.08
C GLU A 207 -26.81 -3.35 -31.06
N SER A 208 -27.27 -4.03 -30.01
CA SER A 208 -27.97 -3.39 -28.90
C SER A 208 -27.04 -2.48 -28.11
N THR A 209 -25.79 -2.90 -27.89
CA THR A 209 -24.75 -2.07 -27.26
C THR A 209 -24.60 -0.74 -28.01
N LEU A 210 -24.33 -0.74 -29.32
CA LEU A 210 -24.21 0.49 -30.12
C LEU A 210 -25.45 1.39 -30.04
N ARG A 211 -26.66 0.81 -29.93
CA ARG A 211 -27.90 1.58 -29.79
C ARG A 211 -28.00 2.28 -28.43
N HIS A 212 -27.60 1.60 -27.35
CA HIS A 212 -27.57 2.16 -26.01
C HIS A 212 -26.48 3.24 -25.85
N GLU A 213 -25.40 3.13 -26.61
CA GLU A 213 -24.29 4.09 -26.60
C GLU A 213 -24.51 5.32 -27.47
N ALA A 214 -25.53 5.34 -28.33
CA ALA A 214 -25.67 6.34 -29.40
C ALA A 214 -25.59 7.80 -28.89
N GLU A 215 -26.29 8.13 -27.79
CA GLU A 215 -26.28 9.48 -27.23
C GLU A 215 -24.89 9.90 -26.71
N LEU A 216 -24.12 8.95 -26.17
CA LEU A 216 -22.74 9.20 -25.71
C LEU A 216 -21.76 9.27 -26.89
N ARG A 217 -21.95 8.45 -27.92
CA ARG A 217 -21.17 8.52 -29.17
C ARG A 217 -21.39 9.84 -29.89
N ASP A 218 -22.62 10.32 -29.93
CA ASP A 218 -22.95 11.64 -30.48
C ASP A 218 -22.28 12.77 -29.68
N LEU A 219 -22.23 12.62 -28.35
CA LEU A 219 -21.66 13.63 -27.45
C LEU A 219 -20.12 13.70 -27.52
N PHE A 220 -19.45 12.55 -27.43
CA PHE A 220 -17.98 12.47 -27.37
C PHE A 220 -17.33 12.36 -28.75
N GLY A 221 -18.09 11.92 -29.76
CA GLY A 221 -17.58 11.53 -31.08
C GLY A 221 -16.96 10.13 -31.08
N GLU A 222 -16.97 9.49 -32.24
CA GLU A 222 -16.46 8.10 -32.44
C GLU A 222 -14.99 7.92 -32.02
N GLN A 223 -14.19 8.99 -32.08
CA GLN A 223 -12.78 8.95 -31.69
C GLN A 223 -12.59 8.59 -30.21
N ALA A 224 -13.51 9.03 -29.33
CA ALA A 224 -13.46 8.69 -27.91
C ALA A 224 -13.62 7.19 -27.65
N PHE A 225 -14.21 6.44 -28.58
CA PHE A 225 -14.46 5.00 -28.47
C PHE A 225 -13.46 4.16 -29.26
N THR A 226 -12.44 4.80 -29.84
CA THR A 226 -11.37 4.13 -30.58
C THR A 226 -10.10 4.19 -29.75
N TYR A 227 -9.42 3.06 -29.58
CA TYR A 227 -8.15 3.00 -28.84
C TYR A 227 -7.09 3.88 -29.51
N MET A 228 -6.65 4.93 -28.82
CA MET A 228 -5.63 5.88 -29.26
C MET A 228 -4.91 6.43 -28.04
N ARG A 229 -3.58 6.38 -27.96
CA ARG A 229 -2.84 6.87 -26.79
C ARG A 229 -1.83 7.95 -27.20
N PRO A 230 -1.95 9.21 -26.74
CA PRO A 230 -3.09 9.79 -26.00
C PRO A 230 -4.34 10.00 -26.88
N ASN A 231 -5.54 9.92 -26.31
CA ASN A 231 -6.79 10.22 -27.01
C ASN A 231 -7.22 11.67 -26.77
N PRO A 232 -7.16 12.57 -27.78
CA PRO A 232 -7.52 13.98 -27.60
C PRO A 232 -9.02 14.23 -27.39
N ALA A 233 -9.86 13.21 -27.57
CA ALA A 233 -11.30 13.32 -27.32
C ALA A 233 -11.67 13.17 -25.82
N LEU A 234 -10.71 12.78 -24.98
CA LEU A 234 -10.89 12.49 -23.56
C LEU A 234 -10.05 13.44 -22.68
N PRO A 235 -10.46 13.68 -21.42
CA PRO A 235 -9.63 14.38 -20.46
C PRO A 235 -8.31 13.64 -20.24
N THR A 236 -7.24 14.40 -20.02
CA THR A 236 -5.92 13.87 -19.67
C THR A 236 -5.85 13.55 -18.17
N THR A 237 -4.85 12.77 -17.75
CA THR A 237 -4.54 12.59 -16.32
C THR A 237 -4.37 13.95 -15.63
N GLN A 238 -3.74 14.94 -16.27
CA GLN A 238 -3.58 16.28 -15.69
C GLN A 238 -4.93 16.96 -15.43
N ASP A 239 -5.91 16.79 -16.31
CA ASP A 239 -7.26 17.33 -16.11
C ASP A 239 -7.95 16.67 -14.91
N HIS A 240 -7.81 15.35 -14.76
CA HIS A 240 -8.32 14.61 -13.60
C HIS A 240 -7.64 15.02 -12.30
N LEU A 241 -6.32 15.24 -12.33
CA LEU A 241 -5.54 15.70 -11.18
C LEU A 241 -5.91 17.13 -10.77
N ALA A 242 -6.25 17.99 -11.73
CA ALA A 242 -6.62 19.39 -11.47
C ALA A 242 -7.98 19.54 -10.77
N VAL A 243 -8.90 18.59 -10.99
CA VAL A 243 -10.25 18.63 -10.37
C VAL A 243 -10.34 17.83 -9.06
N SER A 244 -9.35 17.00 -8.74
CA SER A 244 -9.31 16.22 -7.51
C SER A 244 -8.29 16.79 -6.52
N VAL A 245 -8.77 17.13 -5.33
CA VAL A 245 -7.94 17.68 -4.24
C VAL A 245 -6.88 16.65 -3.83
N GLY A 246 -5.62 17.07 -3.79
CA GLY A 246 -4.53 16.18 -3.41
C GLY A 246 -3.16 16.83 -3.51
N THR A 247 -2.19 16.31 -2.78
CA THR A 247 -0.80 16.73 -2.92
C THR A 247 -0.22 16.16 -4.21
N ALA A 248 0.66 16.90 -4.90
CA ALA A 248 1.39 16.37 -6.06
C ALA A 248 2.54 15.43 -5.65
N GLU A 249 2.65 15.12 -4.36
CA GLU A 249 3.72 14.28 -3.83
C GLU A 249 3.48 12.82 -4.25
N MET A 250 4.49 12.27 -4.93
CA MET A 250 4.43 10.89 -5.38
C MET A 250 4.67 9.95 -4.18
N PRO A 251 3.85 8.90 -4.01
CA PRO A 251 3.81 8.08 -2.80
C PRO A 251 5.05 7.24 -2.49
N TRP A 252 6.11 7.28 -3.31
CA TRP A 252 7.34 6.56 -3.00
C TRP A 252 8.08 7.10 -1.78
N VAL A 253 7.83 8.33 -1.33
CA VAL A 253 8.51 8.89 -0.15
C VAL A 253 8.07 8.16 1.11
N SER A 254 6.78 7.88 1.25
CA SER A 254 6.21 7.08 2.33
C SER A 254 6.52 5.58 2.17
N TRP A 255 6.50 5.04 0.94
CA TRP A 255 6.89 3.64 0.68
C TRP A 255 8.39 3.38 0.93
N LEU A 256 9.28 4.32 0.58
CA LEU A 256 10.70 4.23 0.92
C LEU A 256 10.89 4.16 2.44
N HIS A 257 10.09 4.92 3.20
CA HIS A 257 10.12 4.89 4.66
C HIS A 257 9.61 3.55 5.22
N GLU A 258 8.45 3.06 4.80
CA GLU A 258 7.88 1.77 5.23
C GLU A 258 8.74 0.57 4.81
N ARG A 259 9.29 0.59 3.59
CA ARG A 259 10.25 -0.41 3.13
C ARG A 259 11.54 -0.35 3.94
N THR A 260 12.01 0.84 4.31
CA THR A 260 13.18 0.99 5.18
C THR A 260 12.91 0.38 6.56
N VAL A 261 11.71 0.59 7.12
CA VAL A 261 11.29 -0.05 8.39
C VAL A 261 11.24 -1.58 8.24
N ALA A 262 10.58 -2.11 7.20
CA ALA A 262 10.49 -3.55 6.97
C ALA A 262 11.85 -4.22 6.69
N ASP A 263 12.71 -3.56 5.91
CA ASP A 263 14.09 -3.99 5.66
C ASP A 263 14.91 -3.94 6.95
N THR A 264 14.70 -2.94 7.81
CA THR A 264 15.37 -2.81 9.11
C THR A 264 14.94 -3.91 10.07
N THR A 265 13.63 -4.16 10.24
CA THR A 265 13.12 -5.29 11.05
C THR A 265 13.68 -6.63 10.60
N LYS A 266 13.75 -6.87 9.28
CA LYS A 266 14.33 -8.10 8.72
C LYS A 266 15.84 -8.19 8.97
N ARG A 267 16.58 -7.10 8.79
CA ARG A 267 18.02 -7.03 9.06
C ARG A 267 18.30 -7.25 10.54
N HIS A 268 17.48 -6.67 11.41
CA HIS A 268 17.55 -6.81 12.85
C HIS A 268 17.31 -8.26 13.28
N ALA A 269 16.24 -8.89 12.82
CA ALA A 269 15.98 -10.31 13.10
C ALA A 269 17.13 -11.21 12.62
N ALA A 270 17.72 -10.91 11.46
CA ALA A 270 18.90 -11.62 10.97
C ALA A 270 20.16 -11.34 11.82
N ALA A 271 20.35 -10.12 12.31
CA ALA A 271 21.43 -9.74 13.21
C ALA A 271 21.31 -10.45 14.57
N ARG A 272 20.12 -10.45 15.19
CA ARG A 272 19.84 -11.20 16.42
C ARG A 272 20.12 -12.69 16.26
N LYS A 273 19.65 -13.30 15.17
CA LYS A 273 19.93 -14.72 14.89
C LYS A 273 21.44 -15.01 14.75
N ARG A 274 22.20 -14.10 14.13
CA ARG A 274 23.67 -14.22 14.04
C ARG A 274 24.32 -14.09 15.41
N LEU A 275 23.85 -13.15 16.24
CA LEU A 275 24.33 -12.98 17.61
C LEU A 275 24.06 -14.23 18.44
N GLU A 276 22.83 -14.75 18.44
CA GLU A 276 22.46 -16.01 19.10
C GLU A 276 23.32 -17.19 18.63
N THR A 277 23.58 -17.29 17.32
CA THR A 277 24.44 -18.33 16.76
C THR A 277 25.89 -18.17 17.22
N ALA A 278 26.41 -16.94 17.25
CA ALA A 278 27.78 -16.64 17.66
C ALA A 278 27.99 -16.84 19.18
N LEU A 279 26.94 -16.63 19.98
CA LEU A 279 26.92 -16.91 21.42
C LEU A 279 26.73 -18.42 21.73
N GLY A 280 26.37 -19.23 20.74
CA GLY A 280 25.96 -20.62 20.92
C GLY A 280 26.96 -21.49 21.69
N ARG A 281 26.46 -22.25 22.69
CA ARG A 281 27.14 -23.25 23.55
C ARG A 281 28.53 -22.86 24.07
N ARG A 282 28.79 -21.56 24.21
CA ARG A 282 29.99 -21.09 24.88
C ARG A 282 29.77 -21.06 26.38
N GLU A 283 30.76 -21.53 27.13
CA GLU A 283 30.86 -21.26 28.56
C GLU A 283 31.56 -19.91 28.73
N VAL A 284 30.84 -18.93 29.28
CA VAL A 284 31.36 -17.60 29.63
C VAL A 284 31.44 -17.55 31.14
N GLU A 285 32.55 -17.09 31.68
CA GLU A 285 32.65 -16.90 33.13
C GLU A 285 31.60 -15.86 33.59
N PRO A 286 31.01 -16.02 34.78
CA PRO A 286 30.10 -15.02 35.30
C PRO A 286 30.85 -13.70 35.52
N LEU A 287 30.15 -12.59 35.32
CA LEU A 287 30.68 -11.26 35.58
C LEU A 287 31.23 -11.17 37.02
N ALA A 288 32.44 -10.62 37.17
CA ALA A 288 33.07 -10.48 38.47
C ALA A 288 32.21 -9.64 39.43
N GLN A 289 32.18 -9.99 40.72
CA GLN A 289 31.40 -9.25 41.72
C GLN A 289 31.86 -7.79 41.89
N SER A 290 33.10 -7.50 41.54
CA SER A 290 33.68 -6.15 41.56
C SER A 290 33.43 -5.36 40.26
N ALA A 291 32.69 -5.91 39.30
CA ALA A 291 32.38 -5.21 38.07
C ALA A 291 31.46 -4.01 38.35
N ALA A 292 31.86 -2.84 37.88
CA ALA A 292 31.10 -1.60 37.99
C ALA A 292 30.54 -1.22 36.61
N GLU A 293 29.44 -0.48 36.61
CA GLU A 293 28.83 0.07 35.40
C GLU A 293 29.53 1.35 34.96
N TRP A 294 29.80 1.44 33.66
CA TRP A 294 30.04 2.68 32.95
C TRP A 294 28.93 2.84 31.91
N SER A 295 28.35 4.03 31.75
CA SER A 295 27.26 4.27 30.81
C SER A 295 27.32 5.66 30.17
N THR A 296 26.80 5.76 28.94
CA THR A 296 26.72 7.00 28.15
C THR A 296 25.65 6.88 27.06
N SER A 297 25.22 8.01 26.51
CA SER A 297 24.44 8.09 25.27
C SER A 297 25.36 8.43 24.09
N LEU A 298 25.14 7.82 22.93
CA LEU A 298 25.85 8.07 21.67
C LEU A 298 24.86 8.27 20.53
N ASP A 299 25.20 9.11 19.56
CA ASP A 299 24.54 9.07 18.25
C ASP A 299 24.80 7.69 17.61
N LEU A 300 23.80 7.11 16.93
CA LEU A 300 23.93 5.82 16.25
C LEU A 300 25.03 5.84 15.17
N GLY A 301 25.38 7.01 14.64
CA GLY A 301 26.52 7.20 13.74
C GLY A 301 27.87 6.92 14.42
N ASP A 302 27.97 7.18 15.72
CA ASP A 302 29.19 7.05 16.52
C ASP A 302 29.32 5.68 17.19
N TRP A 303 28.23 4.89 17.19
CA TRP A 303 28.22 3.53 17.72
C TRP A 303 29.24 2.59 17.05
N GLU A 304 29.29 2.55 15.71
CA GLU A 304 30.25 1.68 15.01
C GLU A 304 31.72 2.07 15.29
N PRO A 305 32.10 3.36 15.24
CA PRO A 305 33.40 3.82 15.71
C PRO A 305 33.72 3.43 17.16
N PHE A 306 32.80 3.66 18.11
CA PHE A 306 32.96 3.32 19.51
C PHE A 306 33.14 1.81 19.72
N ALA A 307 32.31 0.98 19.10
CA ALA A 307 32.42 -0.47 19.18
C ALA A 307 33.74 -1.00 18.59
N LYS A 308 34.25 -0.36 17.53
CA LYS A 308 35.59 -0.67 16.98
C LYS A 308 36.70 -0.30 17.96
N HIS A 309 36.59 0.82 18.67
CA HIS A 309 37.52 1.20 19.73
C HIS A 309 37.55 0.16 20.84
N LEU A 310 36.38 -0.22 21.38
CA LEU A 310 36.26 -1.29 22.37
C LEU A 310 36.86 -2.62 21.85
N GLY A 311 36.55 -3.00 20.62
CA GLY A 311 37.07 -4.23 20.00
C GLY A 311 38.59 -4.25 19.85
N ARG A 312 39.23 -3.10 19.61
CA ARG A 312 40.71 -2.97 19.51
C ARG A 312 41.37 -3.01 20.88
N ALA A 313 40.78 -2.33 21.86
CA ALA A 313 41.34 -2.16 23.19
C ALA A 313 41.13 -3.41 24.07
N LEU A 314 39.90 -3.92 24.13
CA LEU A 314 39.52 -5.06 24.98
C LEU A 314 39.83 -6.41 24.30
N ARG A 315 39.79 -6.47 22.96
CA ARG A 315 40.00 -7.69 22.15
C ARG A 315 39.07 -8.84 22.58
N GLY A 316 39.48 -10.09 22.33
CA GLY A 316 38.66 -11.27 22.61
C GLY A 316 37.42 -11.30 21.70
N ASP A 317 36.26 -11.58 22.28
CA ASP A 317 35.00 -11.70 21.56
C ASP A 317 34.60 -10.46 20.77
N LEU A 318 34.94 -9.28 21.29
CA LEU A 318 34.63 -8.00 20.66
C LEU A 318 35.41 -7.78 19.36
N SER A 319 36.53 -8.48 19.16
CA SER A 319 37.28 -8.47 17.89
C SER A 319 36.77 -9.52 16.89
N GLY A 320 35.87 -10.41 17.31
CA GLY A 320 35.42 -11.59 16.58
C GLY A 320 34.02 -11.47 15.97
N PRO A 321 33.40 -12.62 15.66
CA PRO A 321 32.02 -12.69 15.16
C PRO A 321 30.98 -12.06 16.10
N ILE A 322 31.20 -12.13 17.42
CA ILE A 322 30.28 -11.59 18.42
C ILE A 322 30.28 -10.06 18.38
N GLY A 323 31.45 -9.42 18.45
CA GLY A 323 31.54 -7.97 18.30
C GLY A 323 30.88 -7.46 17.02
N ARG A 324 31.11 -8.13 15.87
CA ARG A 324 30.44 -7.79 14.61
C ARG A 324 28.92 -7.97 14.66
N ALA A 325 28.43 -9.01 15.34
CA ALA A 325 27.00 -9.26 15.48
C ALA A 325 26.34 -8.23 16.40
N VAL A 326 26.97 -7.85 17.51
CA VAL A 326 26.48 -6.81 18.42
C VAL A 326 26.40 -5.45 17.72
N VAL A 327 27.43 -5.07 16.95
CA VAL A 327 27.39 -3.85 16.14
C VAL A 327 26.18 -3.83 15.22
N ALA A 328 25.94 -4.94 14.51
CA ALA A 328 24.81 -5.06 13.59
C ALA A 328 23.44 -5.07 14.30
N VAL A 329 23.34 -5.64 15.50
CA VAL A 329 22.09 -5.65 16.28
C VAL A 329 21.71 -4.23 16.67
N VAL A 330 22.62 -3.50 17.31
CA VAL A 330 22.38 -2.12 17.76
C VAL A 330 22.11 -1.19 16.58
N ALA A 331 22.88 -1.28 15.50
CA ALA A 331 22.67 -0.44 14.30
C ALA A 331 21.35 -0.70 13.54
N THR A 332 20.59 -1.74 13.93
CA THR A 332 19.31 -2.07 13.30
C THR A 332 18.17 -2.22 14.30
N ALA A 333 18.43 -1.95 15.58
CA ALA A 333 17.46 -2.13 16.65
C ALA A 333 16.32 -1.08 16.54
N PRO A 334 15.04 -1.49 16.69
CA PRO A 334 13.95 -0.54 16.85
C PRO A 334 14.07 0.31 18.13
N PRO A 335 13.39 1.47 18.18
CA PRO A 335 13.24 2.24 19.41
C PRO A 335 12.66 1.39 20.55
N ASP A 336 13.01 1.73 21.78
CA ASP A 336 12.65 1.06 23.03
C ASP A 336 13.23 -0.36 23.22
N GLU A 337 14.17 -0.80 22.36
CA GLU A 337 14.84 -2.09 22.56
C GLU A 337 15.96 -1.97 23.62
N GLU A 338 15.87 -2.79 24.67
CA GLU A 338 16.92 -2.99 25.68
C GLU A 338 17.42 -4.44 25.65
N ASP A 339 18.74 -4.64 25.58
CA ASP A 339 19.34 -5.98 25.72
C ASP A 339 20.82 -5.89 26.15
N GLY A 340 21.48 -7.04 26.32
CA GLY A 340 22.91 -7.08 26.55
C GLY A 340 23.52 -8.48 26.53
N VAL A 341 24.85 -8.51 26.38
CA VAL A 341 25.61 -9.76 26.25
C VAL A 341 26.83 -9.78 27.18
N LEU A 342 27.18 -10.97 27.65
CA LEU A 342 28.46 -11.22 28.32
C LEU A 342 29.51 -11.61 27.29
N VAL A 343 30.66 -10.94 27.33
CA VAL A 343 31.78 -11.13 26.41
C VAL A 343 33.08 -11.33 27.19
N ASP A 344 33.87 -12.30 26.76
CA ASP A 344 35.22 -12.53 27.25
C ASP A 344 36.21 -11.68 26.48
N THR A 345 36.93 -10.88 27.24
CA THR A 345 37.93 -9.94 26.73
C THR A 345 39.30 -10.26 27.32
N THR A 346 40.34 -9.60 26.82
CA THR A 346 41.68 -9.72 27.43
C THR A 346 41.78 -9.10 28.83
N MET A 347 40.76 -8.33 29.24
CA MET A 347 40.65 -7.69 30.57
C MET A 347 39.62 -8.39 31.48
N GLY A 348 39.21 -9.61 31.12
CA GLY A 348 38.20 -10.41 31.81
C GLY A 348 36.82 -10.34 31.16
N THR A 349 35.83 -10.97 31.79
CA THR A 349 34.45 -10.93 31.30
C THR A 349 33.84 -9.55 31.53
N VAL A 350 33.16 -9.04 30.50
CA VAL A 350 32.47 -7.75 30.47
C VAL A 350 31.02 -7.98 30.06
N ARG A 351 30.08 -7.22 30.63
CA ARG A 351 28.71 -7.11 30.08
C ARG A 351 28.62 -5.87 29.21
N LEU A 352 28.21 -6.04 27.96
CA LEU A 352 27.88 -4.95 27.05
C LEU A 352 26.36 -4.93 26.85
N GLY A 353 25.70 -3.92 27.39
CA GLY A 353 24.27 -3.66 27.25
C GLY A 353 24.00 -2.41 26.42
N TRP A 354 22.79 -2.31 25.88
CA TRP A 354 22.32 -1.16 25.12
C TRP A 354 20.83 -0.93 25.36
N PHE A 355 20.40 0.33 25.18
CA PHE A 355 19.00 0.75 25.08
C PHE A 355 18.87 1.75 23.93
N ILE A 356 17.89 1.56 23.05
CA ILE A 356 17.61 2.48 21.94
C ILE A 356 16.56 3.49 22.39
N ASP A 357 17.00 4.71 22.73
CA ASP A 357 16.11 5.77 23.23
C ASP A 357 15.24 6.36 22.10
N ASP A 358 15.82 6.61 20.92
CA ASP A 358 15.11 7.09 19.74
C ASP A 358 15.72 6.59 18.41
N VAL A 359 15.32 7.20 17.29
CA VAL A 359 15.75 6.79 15.95
C VAL A 359 17.23 7.08 15.66
N ASP A 360 17.88 7.94 16.44
CA ASP A 360 19.23 8.44 16.19
C ASP A 360 20.19 8.23 17.37
N THR A 361 19.71 7.77 18.54
CA THR A 361 20.49 7.68 19.79
C THR A 361 20.50 6.27 20.39
N VAL A 362 21.65 5.85 20.93
CA VAL A 362 21.80 4.63 21.73
C VAL A 362 22.45 4.91 23.08
N ASP A 363 21.82 4.46 24.15
CA ASP A 363 22.43 4.37 25.47
C ASP A 363 23.22 3.07 25.58
N VAL A 364 24.50 3.17 25.95
CA VAL A 364 25.41 2.03 26.07
C VAL A 364 25.82 1.85 27.52
N TYR A 365 25.77 0.59 27.99
CA TYR A 365 26.12 0.20 29.35
C TYR A 365 27.25 -0.84 29.29
N VAL A 366 28.38 -0.58 29.94
CA VAL A 366 29.53 -1.48 30.00
C VAL A 366 29.82 -1.82 31.47
N PHE A 367 29.62 -3.08 31.85
CA PHE A 367 30.00 -3.56 33.17
C PHE A 367 31.32 -4.33 33.11
N GLY A 368 32.32 -3.86 33.85
CA GLY A 368 33.65 -4.47 33.83
C GLY A 368 34.54 -3.99 34.98
N SER A 369 35.82 -4.34 34.90
CA SER A 369 36.82 -3.86 35.85
C SER A 369 37.11 -2.36 35.66
N ALA A 370 37.78 -1.73 36.63
CA ALA A 370 38.20 -0.33 36.51
C ALA A 370 39.05 -0.04 35.26
N GLN A 371 39.80 -1.03 34.75
CA GLN A 371 40.55 -0.88 33.50
C GLN A 371 39.65 -0.78 32.27
N VAL A 372 38.51 -1.47 32.28
CA VAL A 372 37.51 -1.39 31.20
C VAL A 372 36.88 0.00 31.16
N HIS A 373 36.62 0.60 32.33
CA HIS A 373 36.10 1.98 32.42
C HIS A 373 37.06 2.99 31.79
N LEU A 374 38.35 2.90 32.12
CA LEU A 374 39.37 3.77 31.54
C LEU A 374 39.44 3.66 30.01
N VAL A 375 39.18 2.47 29.45
CA VAL A 375 39.10 2.27 28.00
C VAL A 375 37.89 2.99 27.41
N CYS A 376 36.73 2.93 28.08
CA CYS A 376 35.52 3.62 27.64
C CYS A 376 35.69 5.15 27.73
N GLU A 377 36.23 5.68 28.83
CA GLU A 377 36.48 7.12 29.02
C GLU A 377 37.46 7.66 27.97
N ALA A 378 38.52 6.90 27.66
CA ALA A 378 39.51 7.29 26.66
C ALA A 378 38.94 7.47 25.24
N TRP A 379 37.74 6.98 24.94
CA TRP A 379 37.08 7.29 23.66
C TRP A 379 36.75 8.79 23.56
N PHE A 380 36.13 9.34 24.60
CA PHE A 380 35.69 10.74 24.65
C PHE A 380 36.85 11.73 24.72
N ASP A 381 37.92 11.34 25.40
CA ASP A 381 39.15 12.14 25.49
C ASP A 381 39.89 12.24 24.14
N ASN A 382 39.58 11.38 23.17
CA ASN A 382 40.20 11.37 21.83
C ASN A 382 39.30 11.97 20.72
N GLU A 383 38.02 12.27 21.01
CA GLU A 383 37.08 12.93 20.09
C GLU A 383 36.88 14.43 20.40
N SER A 384 37.51 14.93 21.46
CA SER A 384 37.64 16.36 21.78
C SER A 384 38.97 16.94 21.28
#